data_AF-A0A484MQB5-F1
#
_entry.id   AF-A0A484MQB5-F1
#
_cell.length_a   1.000
_cell.length_b   1.000
_cell.length_c   1.000
_cell.angle_alpha   90.00
_cell.angle_beta   90.00
_cell.angle_gamma   90.00
#
_symmetry.space_group_name_H-M   'P 1'
#
loop_
_entity.id
_entity.type
_entity.pdbx_description
1 polymer ?
#
loop_
_entity_poly.entity_id
_entity_poly.type
_entity_poly.pdbx_seq_one_letter_code
_entity_poly.pdbx_strand_id
1 'polypeptide(L)'
;MAGSRLFRICFIPASLLLFLIFIPALLTNHPGIVILRPATSFFVRATSAGDQQDRRQYPVSFAYLISASRGDLPRLRRLLHALYHPGNYYLIHLDADAPRSEHRELARFVAGNAVFVQIGNVWVVGKPSLVTYRGPTMLAATLHAMSVLLRTANWDWFINLSASDYPLVTQDGMI
;
A
#
# COMPACT_ATOMS: atom_id res chain seq x y z
N MET A 1 52.49 0.77 -3.33
CA MET A 1 51.41 0.16 -4.16
C MET A 1 50.86 -1.19 -3.61
N ALA A 2 51.07 -1.56 -2.34
CA ALA A 2 50.60 -2.85 -1.79
C ALA A 2 49.25 -2.78 -1.03
N GLY A 3 48.89 -1.64 -0.45
CA GLY A 3 47.72 -1.51 0.43
C GLY A 3 46.35 -1.65 -0.25
N SER A 4 46.22 -1.27 -1.52
CA SER A 4 44.94 -1.35 -2.24
C SER A 4 44.56 -2.78 -2.66
N ARG A 5 45.55 -3.67 -2.82
CA ARG A 5 45.33 -5.08 -3.16
C ARG A 5 44.87 -5.87 -1.93
N LEU A 6 45.53 -5.66 -0.78
CA LEU A 6 45.13 -6.23 0.50
C LEU A 6 43.75 -5.76 0.97
N PHE A 7 43.41 -4.48 0.77
CA PHE A 7 42.09 -3.96 1.09
C PHE A 7 40.97 -4.65 0.28
N ARG A 8 41.17 -4.87 -1.03
CA ARG A 8 40.19 -5.57 -1.88
C ARG A 8 40.07 -7.06 -1.54
N ILE A 9 41.18 -7.72 -1.20
CA ILE A 9 41.21 -9.14 -0.85
C ILE A 9 40.45 -9.42 0.45
N CYS A 10 40.40 -8.46 1.39
CA CYS A 10 39.69 -8.64 2.66
C CYS A 10 38.26 -8.07 2.63
N PHE A 11 38.05 -6.93 1.96
CA PHE A 11 36.76 -6.25 1.94
C PHE A 11 35.70 -6.99 1.11
N ILE A 12 36.07 -7.58 -0.03
CA ILE A 12 35.14 -8.31 -0.89
C ILE A 12 34.58 -9.56 -0.20
N PRO A 13 35.39 -10.48 0.39
CA PRO A 13 34.84 -11.63 1.09
C PRO A 13 34.12 -11.23 2.38
N ALA A 14 34.56 -10.19 3.10
CA ALA A 14 33.84 -9.71 4.28
C ALA A 14 32.46 -9.13 3.93
N SER A 15 32.36 -8.39 2.82
CA SER A 15 31.09 -7.86 2.31
C SER A 15 30.19 -8.98 1.78
N LEU A 16 30.76 -9.99 1.08
CA LEU A 16 30.02 -11.16 0.61
C LEU A 16 29.51 -12.01 1.78
N LEU A 17 30.30 -12.18 2.83
CA LEU A 17 29.93 -12.90 4.06
C LEU A 17 28.82 -12.15 4.81
N LEU A 18 28.94 -10.82 4.97
CA LEU A 18 27.87 -9.99 5.52
C LEU A 18 26.59 -10.11 4.70
N PHE A 19 26.68 -10.09 3.38
CA PHE A 19 25.54 -10.23 2.48
C PHE A 19 24.86 -11.60 2.63
N LEU A 20 25.65 -12.69 2.67
CA LEU A 20 25.16 -14.05 2.84
C LEU A 20 24.57 -14.33 4.22
N ILE A 21 25.00 -13.62 5.27
CA ILE A 21 24.43 -13.72 6.62
C ILE A 21 23.16 -12.86 6.74
N PHE A 22 23.11 -11.70 6.09
CA PHE A 22 21.99 -10.76 6.24
C PHE A 22 20.79 -11.09 5.34
N ILE A 23 21.00 -11.70 4.17
CA ILE A 23 19.91 -12.10 3.26
C ILE A 23 18.94 -13.12 3.90
N PRO A 24 19.42 -14.21 4.53
CA PRO A 24 18.54 -15.15 5.21
C PRO A 24 17.77 -14.47 6.35
N ALA A 25 18.43 -13.60 7.13
CA ALA A 25 17.79 -12.88 8.23
C ALA A 25 16.70 -11.91 7.76
N LEU A 26 16.84 -11.32 6.58
CA LEU A 26 15.83 -10.45 5.96
C LEU A 26 14.67 -11.27 5.37
N LEU A 27 14.95 -12.44 4.78
CA LEU A 27 13.96 -13.34 4.19
C LEU A 27 13.15 -14.12 5.24
N THR A 28 13.74 -14.52 6.36
CA THR A 28 13.05 -15.27 7.43
C THR A 28 12.27 -14.37 8.39
N ASN A 29 12.67 -13.09 8.54
CA ASN A 29 11.96 -12.10 9.35
C ASN A 29 10.95 -11.27 8.55
N HIS A 30 10.43 -11.79 7.43
CA HIS A 30 9.14 -11.34 6.93
C HIS A 30 8.05 -12.17 7.63
N PRO A 31 7.54 -11.77 8.81
CA PRO A 31 6.28 -12.31 9.27
C PRO A 31 5.30 -12.00 8.15
N GLY A 32 4.54 -13.01 7.71
CA GLY A 32 3.66 -12.94 6.55
C GLY A 32 2.86 -11.64 6.49
N ILE A 33 2.56 -11.20 5.26
CA ILE A 33 1.69 -10.07 4.99
C ILE A 33 0.34 -10.37 5.63
N VAL A 34 0.05 -9.78 6.80
CA VAL A 34 -1.28 -9.86 7.41
C VAL A 34 -2.10 -8.75 6.78
N ILE A 35 -2.70 -9.05 5.64
CA ILE A 35 -3.79 -8.24 5.09
C ILE A 35 -5.03 -8.64 5.88
N LEU A 36 -5.62 -7.71 6.63
CA LEU A 36 -6.99 -7.89 7.13
C LEU A 36 -7.91 -7.85 5.90
N ARG A 37 -8.15 -9.02 5.31
CA ARG A 37 -9.10 -9.21 4.22
C ARG A 37 -10.51 -9.38 4.81
N PRO A 38 -11.53 -8.65 4.32
CA PRO A 38 -12.91 -9.08 4.49
C PRO A 38 -13.09 -10.43 3.77
N ALA A 39 -13.77 -11.36 4.43
CA ALA A 39 -13.83 -12.77 4.06
C ALA A 39 -14.82 -13.06 2.93
N THR A 40 -14.61 -12.52 1.73
CA THR A 40 -15.27 -12.98 0.49
C THR A 40 -14.44 -12.54 -0.71
N SER A 41 -13.69 -13.45 -1.34
CA SER A 41 -13.08 -13.19 -2.66
C SER A 41 -13.42 -14.33 -3.60
N PHE A 42 -14.37 -14.08 -4.50
CA PHE A 42 -14.64 -14.95 -5.65
C PHE A 42 -13.45 -14.85 -6.60
N PHE A 43 -12.84 -15.98 -6.91
CA PHE A 43 -11.69 -16.07 -7.82
C PHE A 43 -12.20 -15.95 -9.26
N VAL A 44 -12.10 -14.77 -9.87
CA VAL A 44 -12.42 -14.59 -11.30
C VAL A 44 -11.21 -14.99 -12.14
N ARG A 45 -11.42 -15.96 -13.03
CA ARG A 45 -10.41 -16.51 -13.96
C ARG A 45 -10.11 -15.47 -15.05
N ALA A 46 -8.84 -15.10 -15.22
CA ALA A 46 -8.43 -14.15 -16.25
C ALA A 46 -8.60 -14.75 -17.67
N THR A 47 -9.53 -14.21 -18.46
CA THR A 47 -9.61 -14.39 -19.91
C THR A 47 -8.90 -13.23 -20.63
N SER A 48 -8.36 -13.51 -21.81
CA SER A 48 -7.50 -12.68 -22.67
C SER A 48 -7.85 -11.18 -22.78
N ALA A 49 -6.80 -10.34 -22.80
CA ALA A 49 -6.82 -8.88 -22.73
C ALA A 49 -7.65 -8.13 -23.80
N GLY A 50 -8.00 -8.77 -24.91
CA GLY A 50 -8.81 -8.15 -25.99
C GLY A 50 -10.33 -8.16 -25.73
N ASP A 51 -10.81 -8.95 -24.78
CA ASP A 51 -12.26 -9.19 -24.53
C ASP A 51 -12.73 -8.59 -23.18
N GLN A 52 -11.82 -7.90 -22.46
CA GLN A 52 -12.10 -7.39 -21.12
C GLN A 52 -12.62 -5.95 -21.10
N GLN A 53 -12.32 -5.13 -22.10
CA GLN A 53 -12.71 -3.71 -22.13
C GLN A 53 -14.24 -3.56 -22.16
N ASP A 54 -14.93 -4.45 -22.90
CA ASP A 54 -16.39 -4.43 -23.08
C ASP A 54 -17.17 -5.01 -21.88
N ARG A 55 -16.45 -5.56 -20.89
CA ARG A 55 -17.03 -6.16 -19.66
C ARG A 55 -16.76 -5.34 -18.40
N ARG A 56 -15.94 -4.29 -18.45
CA ARG A 56 -15.69 -3.44 -17.28
C ARG A 56 -16.87 -2.49 -17.09
N GLN A 57 -17.43 -2.50 -15.88
CA GLN A 57 -18.49 -1.56 -15.50
C GLN A 57 -18.01 -0.10 -15.53
N TYR A 58 -16.69 0.13 -15.41
CA TYR A 58 -16.06 1.43 -15.44
C TYR A 58 -14.92 1.44 -16.46
N PRO A 59 -14.83 2.46 -17.34
CA PRO A 59 -13.80 2.56 -18.37
C PRO A 59 -12.40 2.76 -17.80
N VAL A 60 -12.28 3.41 -16.63
CA VAL A 60 -11.02 3.66 -15.93
C VAL A 60 -11.18 3.33 -14.45
N SER A 61 -10.13 2.76 -13.86
CA SER A 61 -10.07 2.44 -12.43
C SER A 61 -8.80 2.97 -11.79
N PHE A 62 -8.95 3.62 -10.63
CA PHE A 62 -7.86 4.23 -9.88
C PHE A 62 -7.49 3.41 -8.66
N ALA A 63 -6.20 3.34 -8.37
CA ALA A 63 -5.63 2.79 -7.15
C ALA A 63 -5.03 3.91 -6.30
N TYR A 64 -5.74 4.25 -5.22
CA TYR A 64 -5.32 5.28 -4.27
C TYR A 64 -4.50 4.68 -3.13
N LEU A 65 -3.30 5.19 -2.93
CA LEU A 65 -2.62 5.13 -1.64
C LEU A 65 -3.00 6.37 -0.84
N ILE A 66 -3.58 6.20 0.36
CA ILE A 66 -3.85 7.30 1.29
C ILE A 66 -2.97 7.14 2.52
N SER A 67 -1.99 8.03 2.66
CA SER A 67 -1.02 8.04 3.76
C SER A 67 -1.46 9.00 4.88
N ALA A 68 -1.41 8.55 6.11
CA ALA A 68 -1.73 9.35 7.30
C ALA A 68 -0.73 9.10 8.43
N SER A 69 -0.62 10.06 9.33
CA SER A 69 0.20 9.96 10.55
C SER A 69 -0.65 10.21 11.81
N ARG A 70 0.01 10.41 12.96
CA ARG A 70 -0.63 10.71 14.24
C ARG A 70 -1.62 11.88 14.11
N GLY A 71 -2.86 11.67 14.54
CA GLY A 71 -3.89 12.72 14.60
C GLY A 71 -4.56 13.03 13.26
N ASP A 72 -4.17 12.38 12.16
CA ASP A 72 -4.76 12.60 10.85
C ASP A 72 -6.02 11.79 10.60
N LEU A 73 -6.39 10.88 11.50
CA LEU A 73 -7.51 9.95 11.31
C LEU A 73 -8.84 10.64 10.92
N PRO A 74 -9.24 11.78 11.51
CA PRO A 74 -10.44 12.50 11.06
C PRO A 74 -10.33 13.03 9.62
N ARG A 75 -9.16 13.57 9.25
CA ARG A 75 -8.93 14.09 7.89
C ARG A 75 -8.92 12.95 6.86
N LEU A 76 -8.30 11.83 7.22
CA LEU A 76 -8.29 10.63 6.40
C LEU A 76 -9.70 10.12 6.12
N ARG A 77 -10.58 10.04 7.14
CA ARG A 77 -11.97 9.62 6.94
C ARG A 77 -12.71 10.55 5.99
N ARG A 78 -12.56 11.86 6.22
CA ARG A 78 -13.17 12.90 5.37
C ARG A 78 -12.71 12.75 3.92
N LEU A 79 -11.41 12.57 3.69
CA LEU A 79 -10.82 12.37 2.38
C LEU A 79 -11.33 11.09 1.71
N LEU A 80 -11.32 9.97 2.43
CA LEU A 80 -11.80 8.69 1.88
C LEU A 80 -13.26 8.80 1.45
N HIS A 81 -14.12 9.43 2.25
CA HIS A 81 -15.52 9.65 1.87
C HIS A 81 -15.66 10.53 0.62
N ALA A 82 -14.84 11.57 0.48
CA ALA A 82 -14.88 12.44 -0.70
C ALA A 82 -14.38 11.76 -1.98
N LEU A 83 -13.47 10.78 -1.85
CA LEU A 83 -12.89 10.05 -2.97
C LEU A 83 -13.62 8.75 -3.31
N TYR A 84 -14.48 8.23 -2.42
CA TYR A 84 -14.98 6.86 -2.52
C TYR A 84 -15.84 6.67 -3.77
N HIS A 85 -15.50 5.64 -4.54
CA HIS A 85 -16.25 5.17 -5.68
C HIS A 85 -16.07 3.64 -5.80
N PRO A 86 -17.14 2.85 -6.06
CA PRO A 86 -17.07 1.39 -6.13
C PRO A 86 -16.12 0.84 -7.21
N GLY A 87 -15.85 1.60 -8.27
CA GLY A 87 -14.92 1.22 -9.34
C GLY A 87 -13.43 1.42 -9.03
N ASN A 88 -13.11 2.04 -7.89
CA ASN A 88 -11.74 2.37 -7.50
C ASN A 88 -11.27 1.51 -6.32
N TYR A 89 -9.97 1.55 -6.06
CA TYR A 89 -9.30 0.78 -5.03
C TYR A 89 -8.56 1.69 -4.06
N TYR A 90 -8.62 1.38 -2.76
CA TYR A 90 -8.07 2.23 -1.71
C TYR A 90 -7.20 1.42 -0.76
N LEU A 91 -5.92 1.78 -0.67
CA LEU A 91 -5.01 1.25 0.33
C LEU A 91 -4.64 2.37 1.32
N ILE A 92 -4.99 2.15 2.58
CA ILE A 92 -4.75 3.10 3.66
C ILE A 92 -3.49 2.69 4.42
N HIS A 93 -2.54 3.62 4.50
CA HIS A 93 -1.34 3.49 5.32
C HIS A 93 -1.36 4.54 6.44
N LEU A 94 -1.71 4.11 7.64
CA LEU A 94 -1.45 4.88 8.86
C LEU A 94 -0.07 4.50 9.36
N ASP A 95 0.84 5.46 9.54
CA ASP A 95 2.21 5.16 9.92
C ASP A 95 2.37 4.67 11.38
N ALA A 96 3.58 4.24 11.72
CA ALA A 96 3.89 3.73 13.05
C ALA A 96 3.99 4.83 14.13
N ASP A 97 4.00 6.11 13.78
CA ASP A 97 3.99 7.21 14.76
C ASP A 97 2.59 7.38 15.36
N ALA A 98 1.53 7.07 14.62
CA ALA A 98 0.18 7.08 15.15
C ALA A 98 -0.01 6.05 16.30
N PRO A 99 -0.73 6.40 17.38
CA PRO A 99 -0.93 5.54 18.52
C PRO A 99 -1.77 4.30 18.17
N ARG A 100 -1.55 3.19 18.88
CA ARG A 100 -2.31 1.93 18.68
C ARG A 100 -3.83 2.11 18.76
N SER A 101 -4.31 3.11 19.48
CA SER A 101 -5.74 3.47 19.53
C SER A 101 -6.25 3.90 18.15
N GLU A 102 -5.54 4.78 17.45
CA GLU A 102 -5.91 5.25 16.11
C GLU A 102 -5.85 4.11 15.09
N HIS A 103 -4.85 3.23 15.15
CA HIS A 103 -4.78 2.03 14.31
C HIS A 103 -6.00 1.13 14.49
N ARG A 104 -6.41 0.87 15.74
CA ARG A 104 -7.64 0.08 16.01
C ARG A 104 -8.89 0.80 15.55
N GLU A 105 -8.95 2.12 15.74
CA GLU A 105 -10.10 2.91 15.34
C GLU A 105 -10.26 2.96 13.82
N LEU A 106 -9.15 3.08 13.07
CA LEU A 106 -9.12 2.94 11.63
C LEU A 106 -9.62 1.57 11.17
N ALA A 107 -9.11 0.50 11.77
CA ALA A 107 -9.54 -0.87 11.44
C ALA A 107 -11.05 -1.05 11.69
N ARG A 108 -11.58 -0.53 12.80
CA ARG A 108 -13.03 -0.55 13.09
C ARG A 108 -13.84 0.28 12.11
N PHE A 109 -13.34 1.46 11.72
CA PHE A 109 -14.01 2.32 10.75
C PHE A 109 -14.15 1.61 9.38
N VAL A 110 -13.07 0.99 8.89
CA VAL A 110 -13.10 0.28 7.60
C VAL A 110 -13.99 -0.98 7.69
N ALA A 111 -13.82 -1.80 8.73
CA ALA A 111 -14.59 -3.03 8.90
C ALA A 111 -16.07 -2.80 9.26
N GLY A 112 -16.40 -1.65 9.87
CA GLY A 112 -17.76 -1.29 10.26
C GLY A 112 -18.57 -0.61 9.16
N ASN A 113 -17.94 -0.22 8.05
CA ASN A 113 -18.65 0.38 6.93
C ASN A 113 -19.20 -0.70 5.99
N ALA A 114 -20.53 -0.84 5.94
CA ALA A 114 -21.20 -1.87 5.15
C ALA A 114 -20.84 -1.81 3.65
N VAL A 115 -20.68 -0.62 3.08
CA VAL A 115 -20.34 -0.43 1.66
C VAL A 115 -18.92 -0.92 1.39
N PHE A 116 -17.95 -0.56 2.24
CA PHE A 116 -16.56 -1.00 2.08
C PHE A 116 -16.42 -2.52 2.19
N VAL A 117 -17.19 -3.14 3.10
CA VAL A 117 -17.22 -4.60 3.26
C VAL A 117 -17.88 -5.28 2.07
N GLN A 118 -19.02 -4.76 1.61
CA GLN A 118 -19.77 -5.35 0.50
C GLN A 118 -18.99 -5.28 -0.83
N ILE A 119 -18.36 -4.13 -1.12
CA ILE A 119 -17.58 -3.94 -2.35
C ILE A 119 -16.17 -4.55 -2.21
N GLY A 120 -15.60 -4.51 -1.01
CA GLY A 120 -14.30 -5.12 -0.72
C GLY A 120 -13.10 -4.38 -1.32
N ASN A 121 -13.23 -3.08 -1.60
CA ASN A 121 -12.24 -2.26 -2.31
C ASN A 121 -11.42 -1.30 -1.41
N VAL A 122 -11.53 -1.42 -0.09
CA VAL A 122 -10.78 -0.61 0.88
C VAL A 122 -9.97 -1.53 1.80
N TRP A 123 -8.65 -1.31 1.86
CA TRP A 123 -7.74 -2.08 2.69
C TRP A 123 -6.90 -1.19 3.60
N VAL A 124 -6.46 -1.76 4.73
CA VAL A 124 -5.52 -1.10 5.65
C VAL A 124 -4.22 -1.91 5.69
N VAL A 125 -3.09 -1.23 5.60
CA VAL A 125 -1.77 -1.87 5.75
C VAL A 125 -1.62 -2.40 7.18
N GLY A 126 -1.50 -3.72 7.32
CA GLY A 126 -1.49 -4.37 8.64
C GLY A 126 -0.22 -4.17 9.47
N LYS A 127 0.93 -3.94 8.80
CA LYS A 127 2.22 -3.64 9.46
C LYS A 127 2.65 -2.23 9.08
N PRO A 128 2.36 -1.23 9.94
CA PRO A 128 2.66 0.15 9.62
C PRO A 128 4.17 0.38 9.67
N SER A 129 4.70 1.06 8.65
CA SER A 129 6.09 1.50 8.64
C SER A 129 6.19 2.90 9.21
N LEU A 130 7.30 3.23 9.88
CA LEU A 130 7.58 4.61 10.26
C LEU A 130 8.00 5.38 9.00
N VAL A 131 7.18 6.36 8.60
CA VAL A 131 7.46 7.18 7.43
C VAL A 131 8.08 8.48 7.89
N THR A 132 9.28 8.77 7.40
CA THR A 132 9.98 10.04 7.66
C THR A 132 9.80 10.93 6.44
N TYR A 133 9.30 12.14 6.65
CA TYR A 133 9.12 13.09 5.56
C TYR A 133 10.47 13.41 4.89
N ARG A 134 10.51 13.36 3.55
CA ARG A 134 11.73 13.47 2.71
C ARG A 134 12.81 12.40 2.97
N GLY A 135 12.49 11.37 3.74
CA GLY A 135 13.36 10.22 3.96
C GLY A 135 13.11 9.08 2.95
N PRO A 136 14.02 8.09 2.90
CA PRO A 136 13.87 6.93 2.01
C PRO A 136 12.66 6.05 2.37
N THR A 137 12.17 6.13 3.60
CA THR A 137 11.02 5.36 4.09
C THR A 137 9.70 5.78 3.42
N MET A 138 9.57 7.04 2.97
CA MET A 138 8.41 7.48 2.20
C MET A 138 8.33 6.77 0.86
N LEU A 139 9.44 6.72 0.12
CA LEU A 139 9.50 6.01 -1.16
C LEU A 139 9.25 4.50 -0.95
N ALA A 140 9.86 3.92 0.08
CA ALA A 140 9.65 2.52 0.43
C ALA A 140 8.18 2.20 0.73
N ALA A 141 7.48 3.07 1.46
CA ALA A 141 6.05 2.91 1.75
C ALA A 141 5.20 2.97 0.47
N THR A 142 5.49 3.90 -0.44
CA THR A 142 4.79 3.99 -1.73
C THR A 142 5.02 2.77 -2.61
N LEU A 143 6.27 2.31 -2.74
CA LEU A 143 6.60 1.11 -3.51
C LEU A 143 5.97 -0.15 -2.89
N HIS A 144 5.95 -0.23 -1.56
CA HIS A 144 5.24 -1.30 -0.86
C HIS A 144 3.75 -1.29 -1.19
N ALA A 145 3.10 -0.14 -1.13
CA ALA A 145 1.68 0.01 -1.48
C ALA A 145 1.39 -0.40 -2.93
N MET A 146 2.20 0.06 -3.90
CA MET A 146 2.09 -0.35 -5.30
C MET A 146 2.20 -1.87 -5.43
N SER A 147 3.18 -2.50 -4.76
CA SER A 147 3.36 -3.96 -4.81
C SER A 147 2.15 -4.73 -4.25
N VAL A 148 1.48 -4.19 -3.23
CA VAL A 148 0.27 -4.79 -2.67
C VAL A 148 -0.87 -4.65 -3.68
N LEU A 149 -1.11 -3.44 -4.20
CA LEU A 149 -2.22 -3.15 -5.10
C LEU A 149 -2.10 -3.90 -6.43
N LEU A 150 -0.89 -4.05 -6.98
CA LEU A 150 -0.64 -4.88 -8.18
C LEU A 150 -0.99 -6.37 -7.96
N ARG A 151 -0.94 -6.86 -6.73
CA ARG A 151 -1.27 -8.25 -6.40
C ARG A 151 -2.75 -8.46 -6.05
N THR A 152 -3.45 -7.41 -5.64
CA THR A 152 -4.81 -7.52 -5.09
C THR A 152 -5.89 -7.01 -6.03
N ALA A 153 -5.57 -6.14 -6.98
CA ALA A 153 -6.55 -5.48 -7.83
C ALA A 153 -6.00 -5.25 -9.25
N ASN A 154 -6.91 -5.05 -10.20
CA ASN A 154 -6.59 -4.66 -11.56
C ASN A 154 -7.03 -3.21 -11.77
N TRP A 155 -6.05 -2.31 -11.83
CA TRP A 155 -6.24 -0.86 -11.91
C TRP A 155 -5.41 -0.26 -13.05
N ASP A 156 -5.80 0.92 -13.52
CA ASP A 156 -5.18 1.57 -14.67
C ASP A 156 -4.22 2.70 -14.24
N TRP A 157 -4.57 3.42 -13.17
CA TRP A 157 -3.79 4.55 -12.65
C TRP A 157 -3.53 4.43 -11.15
N PHE A 158 -2.30 4.73 -10.73
CA PHE A 158 -1.95 4.81 -9.32
C PHE A 158 -1.84 6.28 -8.88
N ILE A 159 -2.44 6.61 -7.74
CA ILE A 159 -2.42 7.97 -7.18
C ILE A 159 -1.99 7.88 -5.71
N ASN A 160 -0.93 8.61 -5.35
CA ASN A 160 -0.47 8.76 -3.98
C ASN A 160 -1.02 10.05 -3.36
N LEU A 161 -1.71 9.92 -2.23
CA LEU A 161 -2.28 11.02 -1.47
C LEU A 161 -1.89 10.93 0.00
N SER A 162 -1.88 12.07 0.66
CA SER A 162 -1.80 12.22 2.11
C SER A 162 -3.16 12.62 2.69
N ALA A 163 -3.35 12.46 3.99
CA ALA A 163 -4.55 12.93 4.70
C ALA A 163 -4.72 14.47 4.67
N SER A 164 -3.72 15.22 4.23
CA SER A 164 -3.80 16.68 4.05
C SER A 164 -4.33 17.09 2.69
N ASP A 165 -4.38 16.18 1.72
CA ASP A 165 -4.90 16.45 0.38
C ASP A 165 -6.45 16.45 0.37
N TYR A 166 -7.04 17.07 -0.65
CA TYR A 166 -8.49 17.04 -0.85
C TYR A 166 -8.86 17.20 -2.33
N PRO A 167 -9.81 16.42 -2.85
CA PRO A 167 -10.23 16.54 -4.25
C PRO A 167 -10.94 17.88 -4.49
N LEU A 168 -10.62 18.53 -5.59
CA LEU A 168 -11.31 19.75 -6.08
C LEU A 168 -12.40 19.43 -7.11
N VAL A 169 -12.42 18.20 -7.62
CA VAL A 169 -13.37 17.70 -8.61
C VAL A 169 -13.98 16.38 -8.13
N THR A 170 -15.22 16.12 -8.54
CA THR A 170 -15.92 14.88 -8.21
C THR A 170 -15.38 13.71 -9.04
N GLN A 171 -15.55 12.48 -8.53
CA GLN A 171 -15.07 11.28 -9.21
C GLN A 171 -15.82 11.02 -10.53
N ASP A 172 -17.15 11.18 -10.56
CA ASP A 172 -18.01 10.84 -11.71
C ASP A 172 -17.63 11.51 -13.06
N GLY A 173 -16.79 12.55 -13.05
CA GLY A 173 -16.26 13.16 -14.28
C GLY A 173 -14.94 12.56 -14.78
N MET A 174 -14.34 11.62 -14.04
CA MET A 174 -13.01 11.02 -14.29
C MET A 174 -13.05 9.50 -14.50
N ILE A 175 -14.19 8.88 -14.24
CA ILE A 175 -14.51 7.45 -14.38
C ILE A 175 -15.67 7.31 -15.35
#